data_AF-A0A811K2X3-F1
#
_entry.id   AF-A0A811K2X3-F1
#
_cell.length_a   1.000
_cell.length_b   1.000
_cell.length_c   1.000
_cell.angle_alpha   90.00
_cell.angle_beta   90.00
_cell.angle_gamma   90.00
#
_symmetry.space_group_name_H-M   'P 1'
#
loop_
_entity.id
_entity.type
_entity.pdbx_description
1 polymer ?
#
loop_
_entity_poly.entity_id
_entity_poly.type
_entity_poly.pdbx_seq_one_letter_code
_entity_poly.pdbx_strand_id
1 'polypeptide(L)'
;MKLLVALCLVGVVAARDKELINVFKYLLGGANVNASDDATSTIHSKMLQYKIDAVELGGKYKIYDSSVSKLLSETNDAIEAIPLNASAPGASLAVAIAKYNRLHAALAAVATSEEMFFLDFSLKLLESMSVLGQYQHRVDLIVGSLRAGNEPVAPAQIRPIFVNMVLEAYQIAAKNKKLNPTAVLNATAVALDNIDASHPLGTGLRLYIQSLRALESAIYTQQNEVYIGHVVLKKLIDALQRAKNRQDDYLLDGLRGEALSIYERIVENLKDLKEEIRN
;
A
#
# COMPACT_ATOMS: atom_id res chain seq x y z
N MET A 1 9.19 -3.39 -38.57
CA MET A 1 10.16 -3.36 -37.44
C MET A 1 9.50 -3.39 -36.06
N LYS A 2 8.45 -2.59 -35.77
CA LYS A 2 7.72 -2.62 -34.48
C LYS A 2 7.11 -3.99 -34.11
N LEU A 3 6.60 -4.73 -35.09
CA LEU A 3 6.01 -6.06 -34.89
C LEU A 3 7.05 -7.14 -34.54
N LEU A 4 8.28 -7.03 -35.08
CA LEU A 4 9.31 -8.06 -34.95
C LEU A 4 9.96 -8.06 -33.55
N VAL A 5 10.12 -6.87 -32.95
CA VAL A 5 10.60 -6.71 -31.56
C VAL A 5 9.55 -7.23 -30.57
N ALA A 6 8.27 -6.93 -30.82
CA ALA A 6 7.16 -7.50 -30.04
C ALA A 6 7.09 -9.04 -30.16
N LEU A 7 7.27 -9.59 -31.37
CA LEU A 7 7.28 -11.04 -31.60
C LEU A 7 8.51 -11.77 -31.01
N CYS A 8 9.70 -11.14 -31.00
CA CYS A 8 10.88 -11.71 -30.35
C CYS A 8 10.79 -11.69 -28.82
N LEU A 9 10.05 -10.74 -28.22
CA LEU A 9 9.71 -10.76 -26.80
C LEU A 9 8.73 -11.91 -26.48
N VAL A 10 7.71 -12.13 -27.30
CA VAL A 10 6.64 -13.13 -27.07
C VAL A 10 7.15 -14.60 -27.04
N GLY A 11 8.20 -14.94 -27.79
CA GLY A 11 8.77 -16.31 -27.82
C GLY A 11 9.66 -16.67 -26.62
N VAL A 12 10.31 -15.68 -26.00
CA VAL A 12 11.13 -15.84 -24.77
C VAL A 12 10.23 -15.81 -23.51
N VAL A 13 9.03 -15.26 -23.65
CA VAL A 13 8.01 -15.07 -22.60
C VAL A 13 7.38 -16.39 -22.14
N ALA A 14 7.03 -17.34 -23.01
CA ALA A 14 6.25 -18.52 -22.60
C ALA A 14 6.91 -19.49 -21.57
N ALA A 15 8.24 -19.64 -21.57
CA ALA A 15 8.95 -20.46 -20.56
C ALA A 15 9.33 -19.64 -19.31
N ARG A 16 9.69 -18.37 -19.50
CA ARG A 16 9.97 -17.41 -18.41
C ARG A 16 8.70 -17.03 -17.62
N ASP A 17 7.53 -17.10 -18.25
CA ASP A 17 6.23 -16.79 -17.65
C ASP A 17 5.88 -17.74 -16.51
N LYS A 18 6.21 -19.03 -16.65
CA LYS A 18 5.89 -20.02 -15.60
C LYS A 18 6.76 -19.81 -14.36
N GLU A 19 8.02 -19.42 -14.56
CA GLU A 19 8.95 -19.07 -13.47
C GLU A 19 8.53 -17.76 -12.78
N LEU A 20 8.18 -16.71 -13.54
CA LEU A 20 7.68 -15.45 -12.99
C LEU A 20 6.37 -15.63 -12.22
N ILE A 21 5.43 -16.43 -12.71
CA ILE A 21 4.20 -16.79 -11.97
C ILE A 21 4.56 -17.43 -10.62
N ASN A 22 5.54 -18.35 -10.59
CA ASN A 22 5.99 -18.97 -9.35
C ASN A 22 6.65 -17.95 -8.40
N VAL A 23 7.41 -16.98 -8.92
CA VAL A 23 7.96 -15.87 -8.12
C VAL A 23 6.83 -15.07 -7.48
N PHE A 24 5.79 -14.69 -8.23
CA PHE A 24 4.64 -13.97 -7.66
C PHE A 24 3.87 -14.80 -6.64
N LYS A 25 3.63 -16.11 -6.90
CA LYS A 25 3.01 -17.01 -5.92
C LYS A 25 3.82 -17.06 -4.63
N TYR A 26 5.13 -17.18 -4.75
CA TYR A 26 6.05 -17.22 -3.62
C TYR A 26 6.07 -15.90 -2.83
N LEU A 27 6.12 -14.75 -3.52
CA LEU A 27 6.09 -13.43 -2.88
C LEU A 27 4.76 -13.16 -2.16
N LEU A 28 3.63 -13.51 -2.79
CA LEU A 28 2.29 -13.40 -2.18
C LEU A 28 2.16 -14.32 -0.97
N GLY A 29 2.65 -15.57 -1.07
CA GLY A 29 2.72 -16.50 0.05
C GLY A 29 3.57 -15.97 1.21
N GLY A 30 4.73 -15.37 0.92
CA GLY A 30 5.57 -14.70 1.91
C GLY A 30 4.89 -13.49 2.58
N ALA A 31 4.02 -12.78 1.85
CA ALA A 31 3.17 -11.72 2.38
C ALA A 31 1.90 -12.24 3.08
N ASN A 32 1.73 -13.57 3.19
CA ASN A 32 0.56 -14.25 3.77
C ASN A 32 -0.75 -13.97 3.00
N VAL A 33 -0.65 -13.74 1.70
CA VAL A 33 -1.77 -13.55 0.77
C VAL A 33 -1.99 -14.86 0.02
N ASN A 34 -3.08 -15.55 0.36
CA ASN A 34 -3.52 -16.73 -0.38
C ASN A 34 -4.25 -16.31 -1.65
N ALA A 35 -3.50 -16.08 -2.72
CA ALA A 35 -4.07 -15.83 -4.04
C ALA A 35 -4.37 -17.16 -4.75
N SER A 36 -5.52 -17.25 -5.42
CA SER A 36 -5.78 -18.35 -6.34
C SER A 36 -4.80 -18.32 -7.51
N ASP A 37 -4.67 -19.45 -8.21
CA ASP A 37 -3.86 -19.54 -9.42
C ASP A 37 -4.31 -18.52 -10.47
N ASP A 38 -5.62 -18.32 -10.63
CA ASP A 38 -6.21 -17.34 -11.54
C ASP A 38 -5.91 -15.89 -11.12
N ALA A 39 -5.96 -15.60 -9.82
CA ALA A 39 -5.61 -14.27 -9.30
C ALA A 39 -4.12 -13.98 -9.51
N THR A 40 -3.26 -14.97 -9.29
CA THR A 40 -1.82 -14.82 -9.50
C THR A 40 -1.49 -14.66 -10.99
N SER A 41 -2.16 -15.42 -11.85
CA SER A 41 -2.07 -15.28 -13.30
C SER A 41 -2.52 -13.89 -13.79
N THR A 42 -3.56 -13.33 -13.16
CA THR A 42 -4.03 -11.97 -13.46
C THR A 42 -3.02 -10.92 -13.06
N ILE A 43 -2.41 -11.04 -11.87
CA ILE A 43 -1.33 -10.14 -11.40
C ILE A 43 -0.14 -10.23 -12.36
N HIS A 44 0.27 -11.44 -12.71
CA HIS A 44 1.35 -11.69 -13.67
C HIS A 44 1.05 -11.05 -15.03
N SER A 45 -0.14 -11.28 -15.59
CA SER A 45 -0.55 -10.71 -16.88
C SER A 45 -0.54 -9.19 -16.87
N LYS A 46 -0.97 -8.56 -15.77
CA LYS A 46 -0.87 -7.11 -15.58
C LYS A 46 0.59 -6.65 -15.56
N MET A 47 1.44 -7.33 -14.79
CA MET A 47 2.87 -7.03 -14.74
C MET A 47 3.55 -7.16 -16.11
N LEU A 48 3.13 -8.13 -16.94
CA LEU A 48 3.61 -8.26 -18.31
C LEU A 48 3.14 -7.10 -19.20
N GLN A 49 1.86 -6.73 -19.12
CA GLN A 49 1.32 -5.58 -19.86
C GLN A 49 2.10 -4.29 -19.53
N TYR A 50 2.49 -4.11 -18.27
CA TYR A 50 3.26 -2.93 -17.86
C TYR A 50 4.66 -2.87 -18.45
N LYS A 51 5.27 -4.02 -18.77
CA LYS A 51 6.53 -4.03 -19.52
C LYS A 51 6.33 -3.44 -20.91
N ILE A 52 5.21 -3.78 -21.56
CA ILE A 52 4.85 -3.23 -22.88
C ILE A 52 4.60 -1.72 -22.74
N ASP A 53 3.79 -1.32 -21.76
CA ASP A 53 3.46 0.09 -21.52
C ASP A 53 4.71 0.93 -21.22
N ALA A 54 5.69 0.40 -20.46
CA ALA A 54 6.97 1.07 -20.20
C ALA A 54 7.80 1.30 -21.47
N VAL A 55 7.84 0.31 -22.37
CA VAL A 55 8.55 0.41 -23.65
C VAL A 55 7.84 1.42 -24.56
N GLU A 56 6.52 1.40 -24.61
CA GLU A 56 5.72 2.34 -25.40
C GLU A 56 5.89 3.76 -24.90
N LEU A 57 5.86 3.97 -23.59
CA LEU A 57 6.07 5.26 -22.95
C LEU A 57 7.49 5.79 -23.20
N GLY A 58 8.50 4.93 -23.06
CA GLY A 58 9.88 5.27 -23.40
C GLY A 58 10.03 5.66 -24.87
N GLY A 59 9.31 4.97 -25.76
CA GLY A 59 9.27 5.29 -27.19
C GLY A 59 8.56 6.60 -27.51
N LYS A 60 7.46 6.91 -26.81
CA LYS A 60 6.73 8.18 -26.94
C LYS A 60 7.62 9.38 -26.65
N TYR A 61 8.40 9.32 -25.57
CA TYR A 61 9.28 10.41 -25.15
C TYR A 61 10.68 10.36 -25.79
N LYS A 62 10.92 9.44 -26.72
CA LYS A 62 12.21 9.25 -27.42
C LYS A 62 13.40 9.06 -26.46
N ILE A 63 13.14 8.56 -25.26
CA ILE A 63 14.14 8.11 -24.28
C ILE A 63 14.56 6.66 -24.54
N TYR A 64 14.53 6.26 -25.83
CA TYR A 64 15.16 5.05 -26.38
C TYR A 64 16.66 4.99 -26.17
N ASP A 65 17.24 6.07 -25.64
CA ASP A 65 18.62 6.03 -25.21
C ASP A 65 18.82 4.80 -24.35
N SER A 66 20.00 4.20 -24.47
CA SER A 66 20.36 2.91 -23.87
C SER A 66 19.96 2.71 -22.40
N SER A 67 19.59 3.76 -21.69
CA SER A 67 19.08 3.80 -20.32
C SER A 67 17.74 3.06 -20.10
N VAL A 68 16.63 3.38 -20.78
CA VAL A 68 15.30 2.83 -20.40
C VAL A 68 15.19 1.33 -20.72
N SER A 69 15.60 0.91 -21.92
CA SER A 69 15.58 -0.51 -22.29
C SER A 69 16.54 -1.34 -21.43
N LYS A 70 17.70 -0.80 -21.06
CA LYS A 70 18.64 -1.44 -20.13
C LYS A 70 18.06 -1.51 -18.72
N LEU A 71 17.47 -0.43 -18.21
CA LEU A 71 16.82 -0.41 -16.90
C LEU A 71 15.66 -1.40 -16.82
N LEU A 72 14.88 -1.54 -17.89
CA LEU A 72 13.82 -2.53 -17.98
C LEU A 72 14.37 -3.97 -17.96
N SER A 73 15.44 -4.24 -18.71
CA SER A 73 16.12 -5.55 -18.68
C SER A 73 16.66 -5.85 -17.28
N GLU A 74 17.41 -4.92 -16.69
CA GLU A 74 17.97 -5.08 -15.33
C GLU A 74 16.88 -5.28 -14.28
N THR A 75 15.71 -4.67 -14.46
CA THR A 75 14.56 -4.85 -13.57
C THR A 75 13.96 -6.25 -13.70
N ASN A 76 13.80 -6.75 -14.93
CA ASN A 76 13.30 -8.10 -15.17
C ASN A 76 14.25 -9.16 -14.61
N ASP A 77 15.54 -9.04 -14.92
CA ASP A 77 16.57 -9.97 -14.46
C ASP A 77 16.61 -10.00 -12.91
N ALA A 78 16.40 -8.85 -12.24
CA ALA A 78 16.33 -8.79 -10.78
C ALA A 78 15.09 -9.48 -10.18
N ILE A 79 13.94 -9.48 -10.86
CA ILE A 79 12.74 -10.20 -10.41
C ILE A 79 12.92 -11.70 -10.62
N GLU A 80 13.42 -12.11 -11.80
CA GLU A 80 13.65 -13.50 -12.16
C GLU A 80 14.70 -14.15 -11.24
N ALA A 81 15.68 -13.37 -10.77
CA ALA A 81 16.71 -13.83 -9.84
C ALA A 81 16.21 -14.02 -8.38
N ILE A 82 14.92 -13.77 -8.06
CA ILE A 82 14.40 -14.00 -6.71
C ILE A 82 14.33 -15.51 -6.43
N PRO A 83 15.09 -16.03 -5.45
CA PRO A 83 15.11 -17.45 -5.16
C PRO A 83 13.79 -17.93 -4.55
N LEU A 84 13.11 -18.85 -5.23
CA LEU A 84 11.80 -19.42 -4.84
C LEU A 84 11.83 -20.28 -3.56
N ASN A 85 13.02 -20.55 -3.02
CA ASN A 85 13.28 -21.45 -1.92
C ASN A 85 14.08 -20.79 -0.78
N ALA A 86 14.35 -19.50 -0.85
CA ALA A 86 15.04 -18.80 0.24
C ALA A 86 14.10 -18.57 1.43
N SER A 87 14.66 -18.52 2.63
CA SER A 87 13.92 -18.22 3.86
C SER A 87 13.49 -16.76 3.97
N ALA A 88 14.08 -15.86 3.17
CA ALA A 88 13.73 -14.44 3.17
C ALA A 88 13.98 -13.79 1.80
N PRO A 89 12.94 -13.47 1.00
CA PRO A 89 13.10 -12.77 -0.27
C PRO A 89 13.54 -11.31 -0.12
N GLY A 90 13.60 -10.78 1.11
CA GLY A 90 13.73 -9.35 1.37
C GLY A 90 14.91 -8.66 0.70
N ALA A 91 16.09 -9.30 0.64
CA ALA A 91 17.26 -8.71 0.00
C ALA A 91 17.14 -8.69 -1.54
N SER A 92 16.76 -9.82 -2.16
CA SER A 92 16.58 -9.91 -3.61
C SER A 92 15.42 -9.04 -4.11
N LEU A 93 14.33 -8.99 -3.36
CA LEU A 93 13.19 -8.12 -3.64
C LEU A 93 13.56 -6.63 -3.50
N ALA A 94 14.38 -6.26 -2.50
CA ALA A 94 14.87 -4.88 -2.37
C ALA A 94 15.72 -4.45 -3.58
N VAL A 95 16.52 -5.36 -4.15
CA VAL A 95 17.26 -5.09 -5.40
C VAL A 95 16.28 -4.83 -6.55
N ALA A 96 15.27 -5.69 -6.73
CA ALA A 96 14.25 -5.50 -7.77
C ALA A 96 13.50 -4.17 -7.60
N ILE A 97 13.08 -3.81 -6.38
CA ILE A 97 12.44 -2.53 -6.05
C ILE A 97 13.37 -1.35 -6.39
N ALA A 98 14.66 -1.43 -6.04
CA ALA A 98 15.61 -0.37 -6.36
C ALA A 98 15.79 -0.17 -7.87
N LYS A 99 15.75 -1.25 -8.66
CA LYS A 99 15.78 -1.18 -10.13
C LYS A 99 14.50 -0.56 -10.70
N TYR A 100 13.33 -0.97 -10.20
CA TYR A 100 12.05 -0.34 -10.55
C TYR A 100 12.03 1.16 -10.24
N ASN A 101 12.53 1.57 -9.08
CA ASN A 101 12.61 2.98 -8.69
C ASN A 101 13.50 3.80 -9.64
N ARG A 102 14.59 3.24 -10.15
CA ARG A 102 15.43 3.89 -11.16
C ARG A 102 14.71 4.05 -12.50
N LEU A 103 14.03 2.98 -12.95
CA LEU A 103 13.19 3.03 -14.15
C LEU A 103 12.09 4.09 -14.00
N HIS A 104 11.45 4.13 -12.83
CA HIS A 104 10.42 5.09 -12.50
C HIS A 104 10.95 6.53 -12.53
N ALA A 105 12.06 6.81 -11.87
CA ALA A 105 12.67 8.14 -11.87
C ALA A 105 13.04 8.62 -13.28
N ALA A 106 13.55 7.72 -14.13
CA ALA A 106 13.91 8.05 -15.51
C ALA A 106 12.68 8.43 -16.36
N LEU A 107 11.57 7.72 -16.20
CA LEU A 107 10.33 8.00 -16.93
C LEU A 107 9.55 9.18 -16.34
N ALA A 108 9.50 9.32 -15.02
CA ALA A 108 8.81 10.41 -14.32
C ALA A 108 9.43 11.79 -14.58
N ALA A 109 10.69 11.85 -15.05
CA ALA A 109 11.32 13.09 -15.50
C ALA A 109 10.63 13.71 -16.73
N VAL A 110 9.85 12.92 -17.49
CA VAL A 110 9.24 13.34 -18.76
C VAL A 110 7.77 12.97 -18.89
N ALA A 111 7.30 11.92 -18.21
CA ALA A 111 5.94 11.42 -18.28
C ALA A 111 5.05 11.99 -17.17
N THR A 112 3.76 12.09 -17.44
CA THR A 112 2.76 12.51 -16.45
C THR A 112 2.45 11.40 -15.44
N SER A 113 1.91 11.75 -14.27
CA SER A 113 1.49 10.75 -13.27
C SER A 113 0.43 9.78 -13.81
N GLU A 114 -0.45 10.22 -14.73
CA GLU A 114 -1.44 9.34 -15.36
C GLU A 114 -0.79 8.28 -16.26
N GLU A 115 0.26 8.66 -16.98
CA GLU A 115 1.00 7.72 -17.83
C GLU A 115 1.87 6.78 -17.02
N MET A 116 2.31 7.18 -15.83
CA MET A 116 3.16 6.38 -14.93
C MET A 116 2.38 5.40 -14.05
N PHE A 117 1.05 5.42 -14.13
CA PHE A 117 0.14 4.65 -13.28
C PHE A 117 0.46 3.15 -13.19
N PHE A 118 0.85 2.54 -14.32
CA PHE A 118 1.20 1.13 -14.38
C PHE A 118 2.48 0.80 -13.59
N LEU A 119 3.45 1.72 -13.61
CA LEU A 119 4.72 1.54 -12.94
C LEU A 119 4.59 1.82 -11.44
N ASP A 120 3.79 2.83 -11.07
CA ASP A 120 3.41 3.11 -9.69
C ASP A 120 2.74 1.88 -9.04
N PHE A 121 1.81 1.24 -9.74
CA PHE A 121 1.18 0.00 -9.26
C PHE A 121 2.21 -1.08 -8.98
N SER A 122 3.07 -1.36 -9.96
CA SER A 122 4.06 -2.43 -9.90
C SER A 122 5.01 -2.23 -8.72
N LEU A 123 5.50 -1.00 -8.57
CA LEU A 123 6.37 -0.62 -7.49
C LEU A 123 5.68 -0.78 -6.14
N LYS A 124 4.51 -0.17 -5.94
CA LYS A 124 3.76 -0.26 -4.68
C LYS A 124 3.38 -1.69 -4.31
N LEU A 125 3.05 -2.52 -5.30
CA LEU A 125 2.72 -3.92 -5.09
C LEU A 125 3.95 -4.68 -4.58
N LEU A 126 5.09 -4.56 -5.26
CA LEU A 126 6.36 -5.19 -4.85
C LEU A 126 6.80 -4.70 -3.46
N GLU A 127 6.72 -3.40 -3.21
CA GLU A 127 7.06 -2.83 -1.90
C GLU A 127 6.12 -3.36 -0.81
N SER A 128 4.81 -3.51 -1.08
CA SER A 128 3.85 -4.07 -0.12
C SER A 128 4.06 -5.55 0.20
N MET A 129 4.70 -6.29 -0.70
CA MET A 129 5.12 -7.68 -0.48
C MET A 129 6.48 -7.78 0.24
N SER A 130 7.18 -6.65 0.42
CA SER A 130 8.46 -6.63 1.14
C SER A 130 8.28 -6.90 2.63
N VAL A 131 9.08 -7.82 3.15
CA VAL A 131 9.14 -8.12 4.58
C VAL A 131 10.14 -7.25 5.35
N LEU A 132 10.86 -6.36 4.66
CA LEU A 132 11.89 -5.48 5.21
C LEU A 132 11.66 -4.01 4.78
N GLY A 133 12.33 -3.08 5.49
CA GLY A 133 12.36 -1.66 5.13
C GLY A 133 11.12 -0.88 5.59
N GLN A 134 10.66 0.08 4.77
CA GLN A 134 9.56 1.00 5.11
C GLN A 134 8.26 0.27 5.48
N TYR A 135 7.96 -0.86 4.83
CA TYR A 135 6.76 -1.64 5.12
C TYR A 135 6.84 -2.39 6.46
N GLN A 136 8.04 -2.81 6.90
CA GLN A 136 8.19 -3.40 8.22
C GLN A 136 7.90 -2.37 9.32
N HIS A 137 8.45 -1.16 9.18
CA HIS A 137 8.18 -0.06 10.10
C HIS A 137 6.67 0.25 10.20
N ARG A 138 5.97 0.32 9.05
CA ARG A 138 4.52 0.52 8.99
C ARG A 138 3.72 -0.60 9.64
N VAL A 139 4.15 -1.85 9.47
CA VAL A 139 3.56 -3.00 10.19
C VAL A 139 3.76 -2.83 11.71
N ASP A 140 4.95 -2.43 12.14
CA ASP A 140 5.27 -2.26 13.56
C ASP A 140 4.44 -1.14 14.20
N LEU A 141 4.19 -0.03 13.49
CA LEU A 141 3.31 1.04 13.97
C LEU A 141 1.86 0.57 14.17
N ILE A 142 1.31 -0.21 13.24
CA ILE A 142 -0.04 -0.77 13.35
C ILE A 142 -0.10 -1.77 14.51
N VAL A 143 0.85 -2.70 14.59
CA VAL A 143 0.92 -3.69 15.66
C VAL A 143 1.09 -3.01 17.03
N GLY A 144 1.93 -1.97 17.11
CA GLY A 144 2.15 -1.18 18.31
C GLY A 144 0.88 -0.47 18.77
N SER A 145 0.14 0.14 17.84
CA SER A 145 -1.15 0.79 18.11
C SER A 145 -2.19 -0.20 18.64
N LEU A 146 -2.33 -1.35 17.98
CA LEU A 146 -3.29 -2.38 18.40
C LEU A 146 -2.91 -3.01 19.74
N ARG A 147 -1.61 -3.27 19.97
CA ARG A 147 -1.12 -3.76 21.27
C ARG A 147 -1.36 -2.76 22.39
N ALA A 148 -1.09 -1.47 22.17
CA ALA A 148 -1.36 -0.43 23.16
C ALA A 148 -2.86 -0.36 23.53
N GLY A 149 -3.74 -0.65 22.56
CA GLY A 149 -5.17 -0.77 22.78
C GLY A 149 -5.65 -2.15 23.27
N ASN A 150 -4.78 -3.05 23.71
CA ASN A 150 -5.12 -4.42 24.15
C ASN A 150 -5.87 -5.26 23.08
N GLU A 151 -5.55 -5.04 21.79
CA GLU A 151 -6.05 -5.82 20.64
C GLU A 151 -4.85 -6.58 20.03
N PRO A 152 -4.37 -7.67 20.63
CA PRO A 152 -3.16 -8.33 20.17
C PRO A 152 -3.34 -8.92 18.77
N VAL A 153 -2.49 -8.48 17.84
CA VAL A 153 -2.47 -8.95 16.44
C VAL A 153 -1.06 -9.39 16.08
N ALA A 154 -0.94 -10.43 15.26
CA ALA A 154 0.37 -10.85 14.74
C ALA A 154 0.77 -9.98 13.53
N PRO A 155 2.05 -9.62 13.34
CA PRO A 155 2.52 -8.89 12.15
C PRO A 155 2.10 -9.55 10.81
N ALA A 156 2.06 -10.88 10.78
CA ALA A 156 1.63 -11.66 9.62
C ALA A 156 0.16 -11.44 9.21
N GLN A 157 -0.68 -10.90 10.10
CA GLN A 157 -2.08 -10.56 9.81
C GLN A 157 -2.22 -9.13 9.23
N ILE A 158 -1.20 -8.28 9.39
CA ILE A 158 -1.20 -6.90 8.90
C ILE A 158 -0.65 -6.79 7.47
N ARG A 159 0.35 -7.58 7.09
CA ARG A 159 0.93 -7.53 5.73
C ARG A 159 -0.09 -7.74 4.61
N PRO A 160 -1.02 -8.71 4.69
CA PRO A 160 -2.03 -8.91 3.64
C PRO A 160 -2.89 -7.66 3.38
N ILE A 161 -3.03 -6.78 4.38
CA ILE A 161 -3.83 -5.56 4.27
C ILE A 161 -3.20 -4.60 3.27
N PHE A 162 -1.88 -4.39 3.36
CA PHE A 162 -1.17 -3.51 2.44
C PHE A 162 -1.23 -4.01 1.00
N VAL A 163 -1.02 -5.31 0.79
CA VAL A 163 -1.09 -5.92 -0.55
C VAL A 163 -2.49 -5.78 -1.14
N ASN A 164 -3.53 -6.13 -0.38
CA ASN A 164 -4.91 -6.03 -0.84
C ASN A 164 -5.34 -4.58 -1.09
N MET A 165 -4.90 -3.63 -0.25
CA MET A 165 -5.14 -2.20 -0.49
C MET A 165 -4.57 -1.73 -1.82
N VAL A 166 -3.34 -2.12 -2.17
CA VAL A 166 -2.73 -1.77 -3.47
C VAL A 166 -3.51 -2.43 -4.60
N LEU A 167 -3.80 -3.73 -4.51
CA LEU A 167 -4.55 -4.45 -5.54
C LEU A 167 -5.91 -3.80 -5.80
N GLU A 168 -6.68 -3.50 -4.75
CA GLU A 168 -8.05 -2.98 -4.89
C GLU A 168 -8.08 -1.51 -5.28
N ALA A 169 -7.15 -0.68 -4.78
CA ALA A 169 -7.01 0.71 -5.24
C ALA A 169 -6.79 0.76 -6.76
N TYR A 170 -5.89 -0.06 -7.30
CA TYR A 170 -5.60 -0.06 -8.73
C TYR A 170 -6.56 -0.90 -9.57
N GLN A 171 -7.32 -1.84 -8.99
CA GLN A 171 -8.35 -2.58 -9.72
C GLN A 171 -9.68 -1.82 -9.82
N ILE A 172 -10.02 -1.03 -8.80
CA ILE A 172 -11.33 -0.40 -8.67
C ILE A 172 -11.25 1.12 -8.95
N ALA A 173 -10.28 1.84 -8.37
CA ALA A 173 -10.15 3.29 -8.63
C ALA A 173 -9.75 3.58 -10.10
N ALA A 174 -8.92 2.70 -10.71
CA ALA A 174 -8.58 2.78 -12.13
C ALA A 174 -9.81 2.71 -13.05
N LYS A 175 -10.78 1.86 -12.70
CA LYS A 175 -12.04 1.71 -13.46
C LYS A 175 -12.93 2.94 -13.33
N ASN A 176 -12.90 3.60 -12.16
CA ASN A 176 -13.75 4.73 -11.85
C ASN A 176 -13.25 6.08 -12.40
N LYS A 177 -12.05 6.16 -13.02
CA LYS A 177 -11.40 7.32 -13.68
C LYS A 177 -11.34 8.67 -12.91
N LYS A 178 -12.02 8.78 -11.77
CA LYS A 178 -12.14 10.00 -10.96
C LYS A 178 -11.13 10.07 -9.82
N LEU A 179 -10.40 8.99 -9.56
CA LEU A 179 -9.50 8.87 -8.42
C LEU A 179 -8.14 8.32 -8.85
N ASN A 180 -7.07 9.04 -8.49
CA ASN A 180 -5.70 8.57 -8.65
C ASN A 180 -5.33 7.67 -7.45
N PRO A 181 -5.18 6.34 -7.62
CA PRO A 181 -4.88 5.41 -6.54
C PRO A 181 -3.49 5.65 -5.95
N THR A 182 -2.52 6.16 -6.72
CA THR A 182 -1.23 6.57 -6.19
C THR A 182 -1.43 7.61 -5.09
N ALA A 183 -2.25 8.64 -5.37
CA ALA A 183 -2.52 9.72 -4.44
C ALA A 183 -3.25 9.24 -3.18
N VAL A 184 -4.29 8.40 -3.32
CA VAL A 184 -5.06 7.92 -2.16
C VAL A 184 -4.20 7.01 -1.27
N LEU A 185 -3.42 6.10 -1.85
CA LEU A 185 -2.51 5.24 -1.10
C LEU A 185 -1.40 6.05 -0.39
N ASN A 186 -0.89 7.12 -1.02
CA ASN A 186 0.12 7.99 -0.42
C ASN A 186 -0.43 8.76 0.78
N ALA A 187 -1.66 9.28 0.69
CA ALA A 187 -2.28 9.98 1.81
C ALA A 187 -2.40 9.07 3.05
N THR A 188 -2.82 7.82 2.85
CA THR A 188 -2.90 6.80 3.91
C THR A 188 -1.53 6.45 4.49
N ALA A 189 -0.52 6.28 3.63
CA ALA A 189 0.86 6.02 4.05
C ALA A 189 1.43 7.17 4.89
N VAL A 190 1.25 8.43 4.46
CA VAL A 190 1.69 9.61 5.21
C VAL A 190 1.01 9.70 6.57
N ALA A 191 -0.29 9.42 6.64
CA ALA A 191 -1.01 9.41 7.91
C ALA A 191 -0.50 8.33 8.87
N LEU A 192 -0.14 7.14 8.35
CA LEU A 192 0.48 6.08 9.13
C LEU A 192 1.86 6.48 9.65
N ASP A 193 2.70 7.03 8.79
CA ASP A 193 4.08 7.43 9.15
C ASP A 193 4.10 8.58 10.19
N ASN A 194 2.98 9.28 10.38
CA ASN A 194 2.80 10.31 11.41
C ASN A 194 2.33 9.77 12.77
N ILE A 195 2.18 8.45 12.94
CA ILE A 195 1.92 7.86 14.26
C ILE A 195 3.19 7.92 15.10
N ASP A 196 3.15 8.67 16.19
CA ASP A 196 4.23 8.66 17.19
C ASP A 196 4.25 7.31 17.92
N ALA A 197 5.34 6.56 17.72
CA ALA A 197 5.53 5.26 18.36
C ALA A 197 5.52 5.33 19.90
N SER A 198 5.85 6.49 20.50
CA SER A 198 5.80 6.72 21.95
C SER A 198 4.37 6.98 22.45
N HIS A 199 3.51 7.49 21.58
CA HIS A 199 2.10 7.77 21.85
C HIS A 199 1.22 7.12 20.77
N PRO A 200 1.23 5.78 20.66
CA PRO A 200 0.67 5.08 19.49
C PRO A 200 -0.86 5.16 19.39
N LEU A 201 -1.54 5.55 20.47
CA LEU A 201 -2.98 5.81 20.48
C LEU A 201 -3.34 7.29 20.27
N GLY A 202 -2.35 8.18 20.14
CA GLY A 202 -2.54 9.63 20.08
C GLY A 202 -3.23 10.15 18.82
N THR A 203 -3.04 11.45 18.54
CA THR A 203 -3.71 12.12 17.40
C THR A 203 -3.32 11.52 16.05
N GLY A 204 -2.09 11.02 15.90
CA GLY A 204 -1.64 10.34 14.68
C GLY A 204 -2.52 9.14 14.31
N LEU A 205 -2.89 8.30 15.28
CA LEU A 205 -3.77 7.14 15.04
C LEU A 205 -5.15 7.59 14.57
N ARG A 206 -5.70 8.66 15.15
CA ARG A 206 -6.99 9.22 14.72
C ARG A 206 -6.96 9.68 13.26
N LEU A 207 -5.90 10.38 12.86
CA LEU A 207 -5.71 10.83 11.47
C LEU A 207 -5.54 9.64 10.52
N TYR A 208 -4.82 8.60 10.94
CA TYR A 208 -4.67 7.38 10.18
C TYR A 208 -6.02 6.67 9.97
N ILE A 209 -6.83 6.50 11.02
CA ILE A 209 -8.18 5.91 10.91
C ILE A 209 -9.06 6.72 9.93
N GLN A 210 -9.01 8.06 10.01
CA GLN A 210 -9.75 8.92 9.08
C GLN A 210 -9.29 8.72 7.63
N SER A 211 -7.98 8.62 7.39
CA SER A 211 -7.44 8.35 6.05
C SER A 211 -7.87 6.98 5.51
N LEU A 212 -7.93 5.95 6.36
CA LEU A 212 -8.40 4.62 5.98
C LEU A 212 -9.89 4.63 5.62
N ARG A 213 -10.73 5.36 6.35
CA ARG A 213 -12.16 5.52 6.03
C ARG A 213 -12.36 6.28 4.72
N ALA A 214 -11.53 7.30 4.45
CA ALA A 214 -11.55 8.01 3.18
C ALA A 214 -11.15 7.10 2.02
N LEU A 215 -10.11 6.27 2.19
CA LEU A 215 -9.70 5.24 1.24
C LEU A 215 -10.82 4.22 1.00
N GLU A 216 -11.42 3.68 2.06
CA GLU A 216 -12.55 2.75 1.99
C GLU A 216 -13.71 3.35 1.17
N SER A 217 -14.09 4.58 1.48
CA SER A 217 -15.17 5.29 0.78
C SER A 217 -14.82 5.61 -0.69
N ALA A 218 -13.55 5.88 -0.98
CA ALA A 218 -13.06 6.18 -2.32
C ALA A 218 -13.00 4.95 -3.22
N ILE A 219 -12.65 3.79 -2.67
CA ILE A 219 -12.52 2.53 -3.43
C ILE A 219 -13.87 1.83 -3.54
N TYR A 220 -14.67 1.74 -2.47
CA TYR A 220 -15.88 0.91 -2.41
C TYR A 220 -17.18 1.73 -2.48
N THR A 221 -17.34 2.54 -3.52
CA THR A 221 -18.52 3.41 -3.70
C THR A 221 -19.82 2.63 -3.98
N GLN A 222 -19.77 1.35 -4.35
CA GLN A 222 -20.94 0.52 -4.63
C GLN A 222 -20.98 -0.67 -3.65
N GLN A 223 -21.99 -0.70 -2.78
CA GLN A 223 -22.13 -1.63 -1.66
C GLN A 223 -22.48 -3.09 -2.07
N ASN A 224 -22.60 -3.39 -3.36
CA ASN A 224 -23.18 -4.66 -3.82
C ASN A 224 -22.15 -5.75 -4.14
N GLU A 225 -20.85 -5.46 -4.17
CA GLU A 225 -19.79 -6.45 -4.38
C GLU A 225 -18.96 -6.65 -3.11
N VAL A 226 -18.77 -7.92 -2.70
CA VAL A 226 -17.92 -8.26 -1.56
C VAL A 226 -16.48 -8.36 -2.03
N TYR A 227 -15.70 -7.30 -1.79
CA TYR A 227 -14.26 -7.30 -2.02
C TYR A 227 -13.51 -7.80 -0.77
N ILE A 228 -12.50 -8.65 -0.97
CA ILE A 228 -11.72 -9.23 0.14
C ILE A 228 -10.98 -8.12 0.90
N GLY A 229 -10.38 -7.18 0.19
CA GLY A 229 -9.71 -6.02 0.73
C GLY A 229 -10.65 -5.06 1.44
N HIS A 230 -11.90 -4.89 1.01
CA HIS A 230 -12.90 -4.17 1.80
C HIS A 230 -13.13 -4.81 3.17
N VAL A 231 -13.36 -6.13 3.22
CA VAL A 231 -13.58 -6.86 4.49
C VAL A 231 -12.35 -6.74 5.40
N VAL A 232 -11.15 -6.91 4.83
CA VAL A 232 -9.88 -6.84 5.57
C VAL A 232 -9.59 -5.42 6.07
N LEU A 233 -9.81 -4.41 5.24
CA LEU A 233 -9.63 -3.00 5.59
C LEU A 233 -10.60 -2.58 6.70
N LYS A 234 -11.89 -2.93 6.58
CA LYS A 234 -12.91 -2.63 7.59
C LYS A 234 -12.56 -3.25 8.95
N LYS A 235 -12.13 -4.52 8.97
CA LYS A 235 -11.68 -5.18 10.20
C LYS A 235 -10.53 -4.43 10.87
N LEU A 236 -9.57 -3.91 10.08
CA LEU A 236 -8.48 -3.10 10.60
C LEU A 236 -8.98 -1.77 11.16
N ILE A 237 -9.84 -1.05 10.42
CA ILE A 237 -10.43 0.21 10.87
C ILE A 237 -11.14 0.01 12.21
N ASP A 238 -11.98 -1.03 12.32
CA ASP A 238 -12.72 -1.34 13.53
C ASP A 238 -11.79 -1.69 14.71
N ALA A 239 -10.73 -2.46 14.47
CA ALA A 239 -9.75 -2.81 15.51
C ALA A 239 -8.97 -1.59 15.99
N LEU A 240 -8.52 -0.72 15.08
CA LEU A 240 -7.82 0.52 15.42
C LEU A 240 -8.75 1.50 16.15
N GLN A 241 -10.02 1.55 15.77
CA GLN A 241 -11.02 2.36 16.46
C GLN A 241 -11.27 1.87 17.88
N ARG A 242 -11.39 0.54 18.10
CA ARG A 242 -11.49 -0.03 19.46
C ARG A 242 -10.25 0.27 20.29
N ALA A 243 -9.06 0.13 19.70
CA ALA A 243 -7.81 0.47 20.36
C ALA A 243 -7.77 1.96 20.78
N LYS A 244 -8.21 2.86 19.89
CA LYS A 244 -8.29 4.31 20.18
C LYS A 244 -9.31 4.62 21.29
N ASN A 245 -10.50 4.03 21.22
CA ASN A 245 -11.56 4.26 22.19
C ASN A 245 -11.14 3.84 23.60
N ARG A 246 -10.38 2.73 23.74
CA ARG A 246 -9.85 2.32 25.05
C ARG A 246 -8.94 3.36 25.67
N GLN A 247 -8.14 4.08 24.89
CA GLN A 247 -7.36 5.20 25.43
C GLN A 247 -8.27 6.29 25.99
N ASP A 248 -9.35 6.61 25.27
CA ASP A 248 -10.30 7.63 25.69
C ASP A 248 -11.04 7.18 26.96
N ASP A 249 -11.43 5.89 27.05
CA ASP A 249 -12.01 5.28 28.25
C ASP A 249 -11.01 5.30 29.43
N TYR A 250 -9.74 4.92 29.23
CA TYR A 250 -8.71 4.97 30.28
C TYR A 250 -8.38 6.39 30.74
N LEU A 251 -8.37 7.37 29.83
CA LEU A 251 -8.20 8.78 30.19
C LEU A 251 -9.38 9.25 31.05
N LEU A 252 -10.60 8.86 30.70
CA LEU A 252 -11.80 9.20 31.47
C LEU A 252 -11.86 8.47 32.81
N ASP A 253 -11.49 7.19 32.87
CA ASP A 253 -11.46 6.37 34.10
C ASP A 253 -10.31 6.77 35.06
N GLY A 254 -9.20 7.27 34.50
CA GLY A 254 -8.02 7.75 35.20
C GLY A 254 -8.14 9.19 35.72
N LEU A 255 -9.07 9.99 35.18
CA LEU A 255 -9.44 11.29 35.73
C LEU A 255 -10.24 11.08 37.01
N ARG A 256 -9.57 11.19 38.16
CA ARG A 256 -10.21 11.20 39.49
C ARG A 256 -9.68 12.37 40.33
N GLY A 257 -10.49 12.84 41.27
CA GLY A 257 -10.13 13.93 42.16
C GLY A 257 -9.91 15.26 41.43
N GLU A 258 -8.84 15.96 41.77
CA GLU A 258 -8.56 17.32 41.28
C GLU A 258 -8.39 17.39 39.75
N ALA A 259 -7.83 16.36 39.12
CA ALA A 259 -7.64 16.31 37.66
C ALA A 259 -8.98 16.24 36.89
N LEU A 260 -9.96 15.47 37.42
CA LEU A 260 -11.31 15.42 36.86
C LEU A 260 -12.02 16.77 37.03
N SER A 261 -11.92 17.37 38.22
CA SER A 261 -12.52 18.68 38.50
C SER A 261 -11.95 19.79 37.60
N ILE A 262 -10.63 19.76 37.32
CA ILE A 262 -10.00 20.69 36.37
C ILE A 262 -10.54 20.45 34.95
N TYR A 263 -10.66 19.20 34.52
CA TYR A 263 -11.19 18.87 33.20
C TYR A 263 -12.65 19.33 33.03
N GLU A 264 -13.51 19.03 34.01
CA GLU A 264 -14.91 19.46 34.03
C GLU A 264 -15.02 20.98 33.95
N ARG A 265 -14.22 21.70 34.74
CA ARG A 265 -14.19 23.16 34.76
C ARG A 265 -13.69 23.77 33.45
N ILE A 266 -12.72 23.13 32.78
CA ILE A 266 -12.29 23.54 31.42
C ILE A 266 -13.43 23.35 30.42
N VAL A 267 -14.16 22.23 30.50
CA VAL A 267 -15.28 21.94 29.60
C VAL A 267 -16.44 22.92 29.81
N GLU A 268 -16.77 23.27 31.05
CA GLU A 268 -17.78 24.30 31.36
C GLU A 268 -17.35 25.67 30.82
N ASN A 269 -16.14 26.12 31.11
CA ASN A 269 -15.63 27.39 30.59
C ASN A 269 -15.65 27.46 29.05
N LEU A 270 -15.37 26.34 28.36
CA LEU A 270 -15.44 26.26 26.90
C LEU A 270 -16.88 26.31 26.37
N LYS A 271 -17.87 25.81 27.12
CA LYS A 271 -19.29 25.94 26.77
C LYS A 271 -19.74 27.39 26.94
N ASP A 272 -19.38 28.02 28.05
CA ASP A 272 -19.71 29.42 28.34
C ASP A 272 -19.12 30.34 27.27
N LEU A 273 -17.84 30.15 26.93
CA LEU A 273 -17.18 30.90 25.86
C LEU A 273 -17.86 30.71 24.50
N LYS A 274 -18.37 29.50 24.21
CA LYS A 274 -19.09 29.22 22.97
C LYS A 274 -20.47 29.88 22.94
N GLU A 275 -21.15 30.00 24.07
CA GLU A 275 -22.40 30.76 24.19
C GLU A 275 -22.15 32.26 24.06
N GLU A 276 -21.10 32.79 24.68
CA GLU A 276 -20.71 34.20 24.53
C GLU A 276 -20.36 34.56 23.08
N ILE A 277 -19.68 33.68 22.34
CA ILE A 277 -19.37 33.91 20.92
C ILE A 277 -20.62 33.83 20.02
N ARG A 278 -21.67 33.12 20.46
CA ARG A 278 -22.91 32.96 19.69
C ARG A 278 -23.90 34.10 19.86
N ASN A 279 -23.78 34.86 20.95
CA ASN A 279 -24.60 36.04 21.27
C ASN A 279 -23.92 37.33 20.79
#